data_AF-A0A1H7EI05-F1
#
_entry.id   AF-A0A1H7EI05-F1
#
_cell.length_a   1.000
_cell.length_b   1.000
_cell.length_c   1.000
_cell.angle_alpha   90.00
_cell.angle_beta   90.00
_cell.angle_gamma   90.00
#
_symmetry.space_group_name_H-M   'P 1'
#
loop_
_entity.id
_entity.type
_entity.pdbx_description
1 polymer ?
#
loop_
_entity_poly.entity_id
_entity_poly.type
_entity_poly.pdbx_seq_one_letter_code
_entity_poly.pdbx_strand_id
1 'polypeptide(L)'
;MSAEKNTSQWQEFIGGCLDFRPAEGVYRIAREMFTEPQLFNLEMEFIFEKTWIYACHESEIPKPHDFMTMRAGRQPMIISRDGNGQLNAMINACQHRGATLTRMGKGNQSTFTCPFHAWCYKSDGRLVKVKAPGEYCDDFDKSTRGLKKARIASYKGFVFISLDADATDTLEDYLGDARIFFDMMVAQSPTGEVDPVQRTDLQSEIECDLASIGR
;
A
#
# COMPACT_ATOMS: atom_id res chain seq x y z
N MET A 1 6.79 -31.02 3.25
CA MET A 1 7.29 -29.64 3.40
C MET A 1 8.54 -29.55 2.53
N SER A 2 8.50 -28.76 1.45
CA SER A 2 9.71 -28.54 0.63
C SER A 2 10.74 -27.82 1.49
N ALA A 3 12.00 -28.25 1.46
CA ALA A 3 13.08 -27.57 2.16
C ALA A 3 13.17 -26.11 1.65
N GLU A 4 13.42 -25.16 2.55
CA GLU A 4 13.65 -23.77 2.15
C GLU A 4 14.91 -23.69 1.28
N LYS A 5 14.76 -23.15 0.07
CA LYS A 5 15.89 -22.92 -0.83
C LYS A 5 16.74 -21.77 -0.28
N ASN A 6 18.06 -21.94 -0.28
CA ASN A 6 18.99 -20.85 -0.02
C ASN A 6 19.10 -19.90 -1.23
N THR A 7 19.83 -18.80 -1.09
CA THR A 7 19.97 -17.78 -2.13
C THR A 7 20.52 -18.33 -3.45
N SER A 8 21.55 -19.18 -3.40
CA SER A 8 22.14 -19.78 -4.61
C SER A 8 21.15 -20.69 -5.34
N GLN A 9 20.36 -21.47 -4.60
CA GLN A 9 19.32 -22.32 -5.15
C GLN A 9 18.19 -21.51 -5.80
N TRP A 10 17.85 -20.34 -5.24
CA TRP A 10 16.90 -19.41 -5.86
C TRP A 10 17.43 -18.80 -7.15
N GLN A 11 18.69 -18.39 -7.17
CA GLN A 11 19.33 -17.85 -8.39
C GLN A 11 19.35 -18.89 -9.51
N GLU A 12 19.68 -20.15 -9.17
CA GLU A 12 19.64 -21.26 -10.14
C GLU A 12 18.22 -21.53 -10.65
N PHE A 13 17.23 -21.59 -9.74
CA PHE A 13 15.82 -21.77 -10.11
C PHE A 13 15.32 -20.66 -11.04
N ILE A 14 15.55 -19.40 -10.67
CA ILE A 14 15.15 -18.23 -11.48
C ILE A 14 15.87 -18.24 -12.83
N GLY A 15 17.18 -18.51 -12.84
CA GLY A 15 17.96 -18.62 -14.07
C GLY A 15 17.43 -19.71 -15.00
N GLY A 16 17.05 -20.87 -14.46
CA GLY A 16 16.42 -21.95 -15.22
C GLY A 16 15.04 -21.62 -15.77
N CYS A 17 14.35 -20.63 -15.20
CA CYS A 17 13.03 -20.19 -15.67
C CYS A 17 13.10 -19.19 -16.84
N LEU A 18 14.28 -18.66 -17.20
CA LEU A 18 14.43 -17.61 -18.19
C LEU A 18 15.10 -18.13 -19.47
N ASP A 19 14.37 -18.13 -20.59
CA ASP A 19 14.93 -18.33 -21.93
C ASP A 19 15.03 -16.97 -22.63
N PHE A 20 16.18 -16.32 -22.46
CA PHE A 20 16.49 -14.99 -22.99
C PHE A 20 17.57 -15.10 -24.07
N ARG A 21 17.16 -15.20 -25.35
CA ARG A 21 18.06 -15.23 -26.51
C ARG A 21 17.66 -14.15 -27.53
N PRO A 22 18.08 -12.88 -27.30
CA PRO A 22 17.69 -11.74 -28.13
C PRO A 22 18.05 -11.86 -29.60
N ALA A 23 19.22 -12.45 -29.93
CA ALA A 23 19.68 -12.64 -31.30
C ALA A 23 18.77 -13.57 -32.12
N GLU A 24 18.05 -14.48 -31.44
CA GLU A 24 17.08 -15.40 -32.03
C GLU A 24 15.64 -14.88 -31.87
N GLY A 25 15.45 -13.71 -31.24
CA GLY A 25 14.13 -13.17 -30.93
C GLY A 25 13.35 -13.97 -29.88
N VAL A 26 14.03 -14.77 -29.05
CA VAL A 26 13.37 -15.63 -28.05
C VAL A 26 13.38 -14.96 -26.67
N TYR A 27 12.18 -14.80 -26.11
CA TYR A 27 11.92 -14.31 -24.75
C TYR A 27 10.82 -15.17 -24.13
N ARG A 28 11.17 -16.14 -23.30
CA ARG A 28 10.18 -17.02 -22.65
C ARG A 28 10.47 -17.13 -21.16
N ILE A 29 9.39 -17.27 -20.39
CA ILE A 29 9.42 -17.45 -18.94
C ILE A 29 8.69 -18.76 -18.64
N ALA A 30 9.34 -19.63 -17.88
CA ALA A 30 8.76 -20.90 -17.44
C ALA A 30 7.54 -20.65 -16.53
N ARG A 31 6.56 -21.54 -16.58
CA ARG A 31 5.30 -21.40 -15.82
C ARG A 31 5.55 -21.37 -14.32
N GLU A 32 6.57 -22.10 -13.87
CA GLU A 32 6.99 -22.27 -12.49
C GLU A 32 7.25 -20.93 -11.79
N MET A 33 7.71 -19.91 -12.55
CA MET A 33 7.91 -18.54 -12.06
C MET A 33 6.63 -17.93 -11.48
N PHE A 34 5.46 -18.33 -11.99
CA PHE A 34 4.16 -17.78 -11.57
C PHE A 34 3.42 -18.68 -10.58
N THR A 35 3.89 -19.91 -10.34
CA THR A 35 3.15 -20.90 -9.55
C THR A 35 3.88 -21.39 -8.31
N GLU A 36 5.18 -21.09 -8.16
CA GLU A 36 5.98 -21.51 -7.00
C GLU A 36 5.60 -20.68 -5.75
N PRO A 37 4.95 -21.29 -4.72
CA PRO A 37 4.46 -20.53 -3.58
C PRO A 37 5.56 -19.90 -2.72
N GLN A 38 6.75 -20.53 -2.64
CA GLN A 38 7.85 -19.94 -1.89
C GLN A 38 8.39 -18.69 -2.59
N LEU A 39 8.40 -18.68 -3.92
CA LEU A 39 8.83 -17.52 -4.72
C LEU A 39 7.83 -16.36 -4.52
N PHE A 40 6.52 -16.64 -4.59
CA PHE A 40 5.51 -15.63 -4.30
C PHE A 40 5.71 -14.96 -2.94
N ASN A 41 6.02 -15.74 -1.90
CA ASN A 41 6.29 -15.17 -0.57
C ASN A 41 7.52 -14.25 -0.56
N LEU A 42 8.57 -14.59 -1.33
CA LEU A 42 9.75 -13.75 -1.49
C LEU A 42 9.44 -12.48 -2.28
N GLU A 43 8.64 -12.55 -3.35
CA GLU A 43 8.20 -11.37 -4.09
C GLU A 43 7.41 -10.42 -3.19
N MET A 44 6.50 -10.97 -2.37
CA MET A 44 5.76 -10.19 -1.39
C MET A 44 6.71 -9.46 -0.42
N GLU A 45 7.71 -10.15 0.10
CA GLU A 45 8.64 -9.59 1.09
C GLU A 45 9.65 -8.62 0.50
N PHE A 46 10.24 -8.92 -0.66
CA PHE A 46 11.38 -8.19 -1.23
C PHE A 46 11.02 -7.22 -2.34
N ILE A 47 9.82 -7.31 -2.90
CA ILE A 47 9.33 -6.40 -3.94
C ILE A 47 8.18 -5.58 -3.34
N PHE A 48 7.02 -6.20 -3.13
CA PHE A 48 5.80 -5.47 -2.78
C PHE A 48 5.85 -4.81 -1.39
N GLU A 49 6.62 -5.34 -0.45
CA GLU A 49 6.80 -4.74 0.89
C GLU A 49 8.04 -3.83 0.97
N LYS A 50 8.80 -3.69 -0.12
CA LYS A 50 10.06 -2.92 -0.18
C LYS A 50 10.09 -1.79 -1.20
N THR A 51 9.14 -1.74 -2.12
CA THR A 51 9.02 -0.66 -3.12
C THR A 51 7.93 0.33 -2.77
N TRP A 52 7.90 1.46 -3.49
CA TRP A 52 6.77 2.38 -3.45
C TRP A 52 5.58 1.80 -4.23
N ILE A 53 4.41 1.82 -3.61
CA ILE A 53 3.13 1.35 -4.16
C ILE A 53 2.22 2.56 -4.33
N TYR A 54 1.62 2.72 -5.51
CA TYR A 54 0.60 3.73 -5.73
C TYR A 54 -0.60 3.50 -4.81
N ALA A 55 -1.00 4.55 -4.09
CA ALA A 55 -2.06 4.48 -3.11
C ALA A 55 -3.36 5.10 -3.63
N CYS A 56 -3.29 6.37 -4.04
CA CYS A 56 -4.42 7.14 -4.53
C CYS A 56 -3.97 8.45 -5.16
N HIS A 57 -4.93 9.20 -5.70
CA HIS A 57 -4.73 10.61 -6.00
C HIS A 57 -5.18 11.49 -4.81
N GLU A 58 -4.53 12.62 -4.60
CA GLU A 58 -4.86 13.55 -3.51
C GLU A 58 -6.31 14.05 -3.55
N SER A 59 -6.92 14.13 -4.73
CA SER A 59 -8.32 14.51 -4.91
C SER A 59 -9.33 13.44 -4.53
N GLU A 60 -8.89 12.21 -4.24
CA GLU A 60 -9.73 11.18 -3.63
C GLU A 60 -9.90 11.40 -2.12
N ILE A 61 -8.99 12.16 -1.49
CA ILE A 61 -9.02 12.56 -0.07
C ILE A 61 -8.78 14.08 0.11
N PRO A 62 -9.62 14.94 -0.50
CA PRO A 62 -9.34 16.36 -0.61
C PRO A 62 -9.53 17.12 0.72
N LYS A 63 -10.43 16.65 1.60
CA LYS A 63 -10.78 17.36 2.83
C LYS A 63 -10.02 16.82 4.03
N PRO A 64 -9.79 17.65 5.07
CA PRO A 64 -9.29 17.15 6.34
C PRO A 64 -10.16 16.01 6.87
N HIS A 65 -9.50 14.97 7.37
CA HIS A 65 -10.09 13.73 7.87
C HIS A 65 -10.66 12.77 6.82
N ASP A 66 -10.55 13.08 5.53
CA ASP A 66 -10.82 12.10 4.49
C ASP A 66 -9.80 10.95 4.58
N PHE A 67 -10.29 9.74 4.37
CA PHE A 67 -9.47 8.55 4.31
C PHE A 67 -10.00 7.57 3.28
N MET A 68 -9.11 6.68 2.86
CA MET A 68 -9.44 5.45 2.15
C MET A 68 -8.61 4.28 2.68
N THR A 69 -9.02 3.06 2.36
CA THR A 69 -8.30 1.85 2.71
C THR A 69 -7.83 1.11 1.47
N MET A 70 -6.66 0.49 1.59
CA MET A 70 -6.06 -0.32 0.54
C MET A 70 -5.27 -1.48 1.15
N ARG A 71 -4.71 -2.34 0.31
CA ARG A 71 -3.70 -3.32 0.72
C ARG A 71 -2.37 -2.98 0.06
N ALA A 72 -1.33 -2.85 0.86
CA ALA A 72 0.05 -2.71 0.41
C ALA A 72 0.77 -4.01 0.76
N GLY A 73 1.22 -4.75 -0.26
CA GLY A 73 1.66 -6.13 -0.06
C GLY A 73 0.62 -6.94 0.73
N ARG A 74 1.02 -7.54 1.86
CA ARG A 74 0.09 -8.26 2.76
C ARG A 74 -0.59 -7.36 3.79
N GLN A 75 -0.19 -6.10 3.94
CA GLN A 75 -0.63 -5.22 5.01
C GLN A 75 -1.90 -4.44 4.63
N PRO A 76 -2.95 -4.44 5.48
CA PRO A 76 -4.10 -3.56 5.29
C PRO A 76 -3.73 -2.15 5.75
N MET A 77 -4.02 -1.15 4.93
CA MET A 77 -3.59 0.23 5.15
C MET A 77 -4.80 1.19 5.20
N ILE A 78 -4.65 2.25 5.98
CA ILE A 78 -5.47 3.46 5.93
C ILE A 78 -4.58 4.57 5.37
N ILE A 79 -5.04 5.21 4.30
CA ILE A 79 -4.46 6.42 3.73
C ILE A 79 -5.37 7.56 4.13
N SER A 80 -4.86 8.57 4.83
CA SER A 80 -5.68 9.66 5.34
C SER A 80 -5.02 11.02 5.15
N ARG A 81 -5.86 12.05 5.00
CA ARG A 81 -5.48 13.43 5.21
C ARG A 81 -5.90 13.81 6.63
N ASP A 82 -4.95 14.20 7.49
CA ASP A 82 -5.27 14.55 8.86
C ASP A 82 -5.89 15.95 8.98
N GLY A 83 -6.20 16.36 10.22
CA GLY A 83 -6.82 17.67 10.50
C GLY A 83 -5.95 18.88 10.13
N ASN A 84 -4.64 18.67 9.98
CA ASN A 84 -3.67 19.69 9.58
C ASN A 84 -3.37 19.62 8.07
N GLY A 85 -4.08 18.77 7.32
CA GLY A 85 -3.91 18.59 5.89
C GLY A 85 -2.77 17.64 5.49
N GLN A 86 -2.08 17.01 6.45
CA GLN A 86 -0.94 16.13 6.17
C GLN A 86 -1.40 14.73 5.77
N LEU A 87 -0.72 14.15 4.78
CA LEU A 87 -0.95 12.79 4.34
C LEU A 87 -0.32 11.79 5.32
N ASN A 88 -1.06 10.72 5.63
CA ASN A 88 -0.62 9.66 6.51
C ASN A 88 -0.94 8.29 5.90
N ALA A 89 0.00 7.36 5.99
CA ALA A 89 -0.21 5.95 5.69
C ALA A 89 0.02 5.12 6.94
N MET A 90 -0.98 4.36 7.38
CA MET A 90 -0.93 3.62 8.64
C MET A 90 -1.58 2.25 8.52
N ILE A 91 -1.04 1.27 9.24
CA ILE A 91 -1.61 -0.08 9.25
C ILE A 91 -3.02 -0.04 9.87
N ASN A 92 -4.00 -0.61 9.18
CA ASN A 92 -5.38 -0.77 9.62
C ASN A 92 -5.54 -1.92 10.63
N ALA A 93 -4.71 -1.90 11.68
CA ALA A 93 -4.72 -2.90 12.74
C ALA A 93 -4.42 -2.23 14.07
N CYS A 94 -5.30 -2.42 15.05
CA CYS A 94 -5.14 -1.88 16.39
C CYS A 94 -3.89 -2.47 17.07
N GLN A 95 -3.03 -1.61 17.62
CA GLN A 95 -1.81 -2.02 18.33
C GLN A 95 -2.05 -2.83 19.60
N HIS A 96 -3.29 -2.90 20.08
CA HIS A 96 -3.62 -3.73 21.24
C HIS A 96 -3.64 -5.22 20.87
N ARG A 97 -4.48 -5.63 19.91
CA ARG A 97 -4.68 -7.06 19.54
C ARG A 97 -4.91 -7.30 18.04
N GLY A 98 -4.46 -6.37 17.19
CA GLY A 98 -4.53 -6.52 15.73
C GLY A 98 -5.91 -6.40 15.11
N ALA A 99 -6.95 -6.05 15.86
CA ALA A 99 -8.30 -5.89 15.32
C ALA A 99 -8.34 -4.76 14.27
N THR A 100 -9.00 -5.01 13.13
CA THR A 100 -9.23 -4.01 12.09
C THR A 100 -9.98 -2.80 12.64
N LEU A 101 -9.49 -1.60 12.35
CA LEU A 101 -10.05 -0.35 12.88
C LEU A 101 -11.25 0.13 12.08
N THR A 102 -11.16 0.07 10.76
CA THR A 102 -12.25 0.44 9.85
C THR A 102 -12.36 -0.59 8.73
N ARG A 103 -13.61 -0.97 8.39
CA ARG A 103 -13.92 -1.83 7.24
C ARG A 103 -14.43 -1.02 6.04
N MET A 104 -14.54 0.29 6.19
CA MET A 104 -14.98 1.17 5.12
C MET A 104 -13.86 1.37 4.10
N GLY A 105 -14.18 1.27 2.81
CA GLY A 105 -13.24 1.54 1.72
C GLY A 105 -12.80 3.01 1.67
N LYS A 106 -13.71 3.94 2.01
CA LYS A 106 -13.48 5.39 2.06
C LYS A 106 -14.43 6.07 3.04
N GLY A 107 -14.09 7.28 3.48
CA GLY A 107 -14.96 8.11 4.30
C GLY A 107 -14.25 9.33 4.87
N ASN A 108 -14.92 10.03 5.79
CA ASN A 108 -14.37 11.16 6.53
C ASN A 108 -14.50 10.90 8.04
N GLN A 109 -13.38 10.72 8.74
CA GLN A 109 -13.36 10.38 10.17
C GLN A 109 -12.14 10.99 10.86
N SER A 110 -12.38 11.81 11.89
CA SER A 110 -11.30 12.44 12.66
C SER A 110 -10.59 11.49 13.61
N THR A 111 -11.21 10.33 13.90
CA THR A 111 -10.68 9.26 14.75
C THR A 111 -11.13 7.87 14.29
N PHE A 112 -10.27 6.87 14.48
CA PHE A 112 -10.56 5.46 14.30
C PHE A 112 -10.66 4.77 15.67
N THR A 113 -11.86 4.31 16.04
CA THR A 113 -12.09 3.61 17.31
C THR A 113 -12.15 2.12 17.09
N CYS A 114 -11.24 1.38 17.71
CA CYS A 114 -11.17 -0.07 17.61
C CYS A 114 -12.45 -0.71 18.18
N PRO A 115 -13.17 -1.55 17.41
CA PRO A 115 -14.43 -2.16 17.87
C PRO A 115 -14.23 -3.20 18.98
N PHE A 116 -13.01 -3.66 19.24
CA PHE A 116 -12.74 -4.70 20.23
C PHE A 116 -12.69 -4.13 21.67
N HIS A 117 -11.79 -3.17 21.92
CA HIS A 117 -11.56 -2.62 23.26
C HIS A 117 -11.60 -1.08 23.30
N ALA A 118 -12.10 -0.44 22.24
CA ALA A 118 -12.27 1.01 22.15
C ALA A 118 -10.98 1.83 22.34
N TRP A 119 -9.82 1.28 21.96
CA TRP A 119 -8.63 2.10 21.69
C TRP A 119 -8.93 3.03 20.53
N CYS A 120 -8.70 4.32 20.72
CA CYS A 120 -9.10 5.36 19.78
C CYS A 120 -7.87 6.09 19.27
N TYR A 121 -7.70 6.08 17.96
CA TYR A 121 -6.60 6.70 17.26
C TYR A 121 -7.09 7.92 16.49
N LYS A 122 -6.29 8.98 16.38
CA LYS A 122 -6.56 10.11 15.49
C LYS A 122 -6.34 9.71 14.02
N SER A 123 -6.81 10.55 13.11
CA SER A 123 -6.57 10.41 11.66
C SER A 123 -5.09 10.49 11.25
N ASP A 124 -4.20 10.87 12.17
CA ASP A 124 -2.73 10.80 12.01
C ASP A 124 -2.10 9.55 12.66
N GLY A 125 -2.92 8.64 13.19
CA GLY A 125 -2.51 7.38 13.82
C GLY A 125 -2.10 7.46 15.29
N ARG A 126 -2.07 8.64 15.94
CA ARG A 126 -1.75 8.75 17.37
C ARG A 126 -2.85 8.16 18.24
N LEU A 127 -2.48 7.37 19.25
CA LEU A 127 -3.41 6.85 20.26
C LEU A 127 -3.80 7.97 21.23
N VAL A 128 -5.09 8.33 21.28
CA VAL A 128 -5.57 9.43 22.12
C VAL A 128 -6.37 8.96 23.33
N LYS A 129 -7.11 7.86 23.20
CA LYS A 129 -7.99 7.34 24.26
C LYS A 129 -7.90 5.82 24.35
N VAL A 130 -7.87 5.34 25.59
CA VAL A 130 -8.00 3.92 25.95
C VAL A 130 -9.14 3.79 26.95
N LYS A 131 -9.78 2.62 27.00
CA LYS A 131 -10.83 2.31 27.97
C LYS A 131 -10.19 1.87 29.29
N ALA A 132 -10.76 2.28 30.42
CA ALA A 132 -10.29 1.95 31.77
C ALA A 132 -8.78 2.25 31.97
N PRO A 133 -8.33 3.52 31.83
CA PRO A 133 -6.92 3.88 31.90
C PRO A 133 -6.23 3.49 33.22
N GLY A 134 -6.97 3.41 34.34
CA GLY A 134 -6.44 2.99 35.64
C GLY A 134 -6.14 1.49 35.78
N GLU A 135 -6.52 0.68 34.79
CA GLU A 135 -6.21 -0.77 34.75
C GLU A 135 -4.92 -1.07 33.98
N TYR A 136 -4.29 -0.04 33.41
CA TYR A 136 -2.97 -0.19 32.79
C TYR A 136 -1.88 0.03 33.84
N CYS A 137 -0.73 -0.60 33.61
CA CYS A 137 0.47 -0.41 34.38
C CYS A 137 0.94 1.06 34.37
N ASP A 138 1.66 1.47 35.42
CA ASP A 138 2.11 2.86 35.60
C ASP A 138 3.02 3.35 34.45
N ASP A 139 3.71 2.44 33.76
CA ASP A 139 4.57 2.72 32.61
C ASP A 139 3.80 2.74 31.26
N PHE A 140 2.47 2.67 31.28
CA PHE A 140 1.66 2.73 30.07
C PHE A 140 1.66 4.14 29.45
N ASP A 141 2.52 4.32 28.44
CA ASP A 141 2.55 5.54 27.64
C ASP A 141 1.80 5.38 26.30
N LYS A 142 0.71 6.14 26.13
CA LYS A 142 -0.05 6.21 24.87
C LYS A 142 0.78 6.72 23.70
N SER A 143 1.77 7.58 23.95
CA SER A 143 2.57 8.22 22.89
C SER A 143 3.39 7.20 22.08
N THR A 144 3.81 6.11 22.73
CA THR A 144 4.57 5.00 22.12
C THR A 144 3.69 3.95 21.44
N ARG A 145 2.37 4.08 21.53
CA ARG A 145 1.38 3.07 21.10
C ARG A 145 0.53 3.53 19.92
N GLY A 146 1.00 4.52 19.15
CA GLY A 146 0.39 4.92 17.89
C GLY A 146 0.43 3.81 16.84
N LEU A 147 -0.41 3.92 15.81
CA LEU A 147 -0.42 2.98 14.69
C LEU A 147 0.94 2.97 13.98
N LYS A 148 1.36 1.77 13.53
CA LYS A 148 2.54 1.66 12.68
C LYS A 148 2.30 2.45 11.40
N LYS A 149 3.25 3.33 11.06
CA LYS A 149 3.20 4.15 9.86
C LYS A 149 4.07 3.55 8.77
N ALA A 150 3.60 3.70 7.55
CA ALA A 150 4.38 3.53 6.33
C ALA A 150 4.89 4.89 5.88
N ARG A 151 5.92 4.90 5.04
CA ARG A 151 6.36 6.11 4.34
C ARG A 151 5.27 6.50 3.35
N ILE A 152 5.07 7.80 3.16
CA ILE A 152 4.07 8.35 2.24
C ILE A 152 4.65 9.60 1.59
N ALA A 153 4.46 9.73 0.30
CA ALA A 153 4.88 10.89 -0.49
C ALA A 153 3.89 11.11 -1.63
N SER A 154 3.80 12.34 -2.10
CA SER A 154 2.97 12.72 -3.23
C SER A 154 3.84 13.35 -4.30
N TYR A 155 3.72 12.87 -5.53
CA TYR A 155 4.32 13.49 -6.70
C TYR A 155 3.19 14.03 -7.57
N LYS A 156 3.02 15.36 -7.63
CA LYS A 156 1.99 16.03 -8.44
C LYS A 156 0.56 15.52 -8.19
N GLY A 157 0.24 15.18 -6.94
CA GLY A 157 -1.06 14.64 -6.54
C GLY A 157 -1.14 13.11 -6.56
N PHE A 158 -0.20 12.41 -7.19
CA PHE A 158 -0.13 10.95 -7.15
C PHE A 158 0.55 10.50 -5.86
N VAL A 159 -0.23 9.92 -4.95
CA VAL A 159 0.23 9.49 -3.63
C VAL A 159 0.75 8.06 -3.70
N PHE A 160 1.94 7.86 -3.17
CA PHE A 160 2.58 6.56 -3.03
C PHE A 160 2.92 6.27 -1.57
N ILE A 161 2.97 4.99 -1.22
CA ILE A 161 3.39 4.54 0.09
C ILE A 161 4.47 3.46 -0.01
N SER A 162 5.34 3.39 0.98
CA SER A 162 6.31 2.30 1.12
C SER A 162 6.28 1.74 2.54
N LEU A 163 6.21 0.41 2.64
CA LEU A 163 6.24 -0.31 3.92
C LEU A 163 7.66 -0.40 4.50
N ASP A 164 8.69 -0.13 3.68
CA ASP A 164 10.07 -0.09 4.16
C ASP A 164 10.36 1.23 4.87
N ALA A 165 10.11 1.27 6.17
CA ALA A 165 10.31 2.45 7.00
C ALA A 165 11.78 2.88 7.12
N ASP A 166 12.74 1.98 6.88
CA ASP A 166 14.16 2.23 7.05
C ASP A 166 14.86 2.62 5.73
N ALA A 167 14.18 2.48 4.60
CA ALA A 167 14.70 2.85 3.29
C ALA A 167 14.87 4.38 3.15
N THR A 168 15.91 4.78 2.41
CA THR A 168 16.37 6.18 2.30
C THR A 168 16.07 6.84 0.96
N ASP A 169 15.62 6.08 -0.03
CA ASP A 169 15.29 6.53 -1.39
C ASP A 169 14.10 7.49 -1.40
N THR A 170 14.14 8.62 -2.10
CA THR A 170 12.93 9.46 -2.22
C THR A 170 11.92 8.87 -3.22
N LEU A 171 10.67 9.33 -3.20
CA LEU A 171 9.70 8.93 -4.24
C LEU A 171 10.21 9.36 -5.62
N GLU A 172 10.84 10.52 -5.72
CA GLU A 172 11.43 11.04 -6.95
C GLU A 172 12.57 10.15 -7.46
N ASP A 173 13.42 9.65 -6.56
CA ASP A 173 14.48 8.70 -6.90
C ASP A 173 13.90 7.39 -7.42
N TYR A 174 12.86 6.86 -6.76
CA TYR A 174 12.17 5.65 -7.19
C TYR A 174 11.48 5.81 -8.55
N LEU A 175 10.80 6.93 -8.77
CA LEU A 175 10.11 7.18 -10.04
C LEU A 175 11.10 7.41 -11.20
N GLY A 176 12.28 7.98 -10.93
CA GLY A 176 13.31 8.19 -11.94
C GLY A 176 12.77 8.93 -13.17
N ASP A 177 12.99 8.37 -14.36
CA ASP A 177 12.52 8.93 -15.63
C ASP A 177 11.00 8.81 -15.84
N ALA A 178 10.32 7.95 -15.06
CA ALA A 178 8.87 7.83 -15.16
C ALA A 178 8.14 9.13 -14.80
N ARG A 179 8.81 10.03 -14.04
CA ARG A 179 8.32 11.39 -13.74
C ARG A 179 7.95 12.19 -14.98
N ILE A 180 8.65 11.99 -16.11
CA ILE A 180 8.34 12.64 -17.38
C ILE A 180 6.89 12.35 -17.79
N PHE A 181 6.43 11.11 -17.62
CA PHE A 181 5.06 10.74 -17.95
C PHE A 181 4.05 11.39 -16.99
N PHE A 182 4.36 11.45 -15.70
CA PHE A 182 3.52 12.17 -14.74
C PHE A 182 3.41 13.66 -15.07
N ASP A 183 4.54 14.30 -15.38
CA ASP A 183 4.57 15.72 -15.75
C ASP A 183 3.79 15.97 -17.05
N MET A 184 3.92 15.09 -18.06
CA MET A 184 3.15 15.17 -19.29
C MET A 184 1.64 15.00 -19.07
N MET A 185 1.22 14.07 -18.19
CA MET A 185 -0.19 13.90 -17.84
C MET A 185 -0.75 15.15 -17.16
N VAL A 186 0.00 15.71 -16.22
CA VAL A 186 -0.39 16.90 -15.47
C VAL A 186 -0.45 18.14 -16.37
N ALA A 187 0.48 18.27 -17.32
CA ALA A 187 0.52 19.37 -18.28
C ALA A 187 -0.69 19.40 -19.25
N GLN A 188 -1.42 18.31 -19.41
CA GLN A 188 -2.66 18.29 -20.20
C GLN A 188 -3.82 18.98 -19.47
N SER A 189 -3.71 19.18 -18.16
CA SER A 189 -4.71 19.90 -17.39
C SER A 189 -4.49 21.42 -17.49
N PRO A 190 -5.53 22.21 -17.80
CA PRO A 190 -5.45 23.68 -17.79
C PRO A 190 -5.05 24.25 -16.43
N THR A 191 -5.31 23.52 -15.34
CA THR A 191 -4.99 23.92 -13.96
C THR A 191 -3.66 23.36 -13.46
N GLY A 192 -3.01 22.46 -14.21
CA GLY A 192 -1.84 21.73 -13.74
C GLY A 192 -2.14 20.73 -12.62
N GLU A 193 -3.41 20.32 -12.48
CA GLU A 193 -3.87 19.26 -11.57
C GLU A 193 -4.68 18.23 -12.37
N VAL A 194 -4.40 16.94 -12.18
CA VAL A 194 -5.18 15.87 -12.80
C VAL A 194 -6.26 15.46 -11.81
N ASP A 195 -7.53 15.65 -12.14
CA ASP A 195 -8.60 15.05 -11.36
C ASP A 195 -8.96 13.69 -11.98
N PRO A 196 -8.53 12.55 -11.40
CA PRO A 196 -9.02 11.27 -11.88
C PRO A 196 -10.54 11.26 -11.70
N VAL A 197 -11.26 11.01 -12.79
CA VAL A 197 -12.69 10.73 -12.73
C VAL A 197 -12.91 9.67 -11.68
N GLN A 198 -13.64 10.00 -10.61
CA GLN A 198 -13.91 9.05 -9.54
C GLN A 198 -14.63 7.85 -10.15
N ARG A 199 -13.88 6.75 -10.35
CA ARG A 199 -14.44 5.46 -10.73
C ARG A 199 -15.30 4.99 -9.56
N THR A 200 -16.60 5.27 -9.64
CA THR A 200 -17.59 4.48 -8.92
C THR A 200 -17.45 3.04 -9.44
N ASP A 201 -16.90 2.18 -8.58
CA ASP A 201 -17.09 0.73 -8.58
C ASP A 201 -16.60 -0.08 -9.79
N LEU A 202 -15.29 -0.01 -10.09
CA LEU A 202 -14.71 -0.91 -11.12
C LEU A 202 -14.41 -2.34 -10.68
N GLN A 203 -14.94 -2.79 -9.54
CA GLN A 203 -14.95 -4.23 -9.25
C GLN A 203 -15.87 -5.02 -10.19
N SER A 204 -16.76 -4.36 -10.97
CA SER A 204 -17.64 -5.05 -11.92
C SER A 204 -17.13 -5.15 -13.36
N GLU A 205 -16.06 -4.43 -13.76
CA GLU A 205 -15.63 -4.43 -15.17
C GLU A 205 -14.52 -5.44 -15.51
N ILE A 206 -13.95 -6.12 -14.50
CA ILE A 206 -13.01 -7.24 -14.74
C ILE A 206 -13.76 -8.56 -15.04
N GLU A 207 -15.08 -8.62 -14.86
CA GLU A 207 -15.88 -9.80 -15.22
C GLU A 207 -16.36 -9.83 -16.69
N CYS A 208 -16.11 -8.80 -17.49
CA CYS A 208 -16.71 -8.71 -18.84
C CYS A 208 -15.90 -9.37 -19.97
N ASP A 209 -14.63 -9.74 -19.77
CA ASP A 209 -13.79 -10.33 -20.84
C ASP A 209 -13.64 -11.87 -20.79
N LEU A 210 -14.24 -12.54 -19.81
CA LEU A 210 -14.25 -14.02 -19.74
C LEU A 210 -15.55 -14.66 -20.26
N ALA A 211 -16.57 -13.87 -20.58
CA ALA A 211 -17.82 -14.35 -21.16
C ALA A 211 -17.83 -14.42 -22.71
N SER A 212 -16.76 -13.97 -23.38
CA SER A 212 -16.66 -13.94 -24.85
C SER A 212 -15.76 -15.04 -25.46
N ILE A 213 -15.05 -15.82 -24.64
CA ILE A 213 -14.16 -16.94 -25.07
C ILE A 213 -14.83 -18.29 -24.78
N GLY A 214 -16.15 -18.37 -25.03
CA GLY A 214 -16.96 -19.54 -24.76
C GLY A 214 -18.05 -19.75 -25.80
N ARG A 215 -17.64 -19.98 -27.05
CA ARG A 215 -18.38 -20.73 -28.07
C ARG A 215 -17.40 -21.45 -28.98
#